data_AF-A0A3Q8WDW9-F1
#
_entry.id   AF-A0A3Q8WDW9-F1
#
_cell.length_a   1.000
_cell.length_b   1.000
_cell.length_c   1.000
_cell.angle_alpha   90.00
_cell.angle_beta   90.00
_cell.angle_gamma   90.00
#
_symmetry.space_group_name_H-M   'P 1'
#
loop_
_entity.id
_entity.type
_entity.pdbx_description
1 polymer ?
#
loop_
_entity_poly.entity_id
_entity_poly.type
_entity_poly.pdbx_seq_one_letter_code
_entity_poly.pdbx_strand_id
1 'polypeptide(L)'
;MPRGARYLRPAPGPAAPEATPDEPSLWDAPAPAPAPAPAAGPRGGFTAELLALRAQGRSGEAHAMLCEAAAWPAPALPALAAELGRAGLAADWATLLWEAASLPPDRLAAAAAALGAAGREADCDGLLRQGVARPAAEVAEAAVALGAAGRDREAQALLGAFVRLRTAEEAAGLARRDPHWFAPRLLRAAGALSAARHRDLAHALRVAGIPVA
;
A
#
# COMPACT_ATOMS: atom_id res chain seq x y z
N MET A 1 7.33 41.87 36.47
CA MET A 1 7.32 42.99 35.50
C MET A 1 8.72 43.55 35.37
N PRO A 2 9.43 43.39 34.22
CA PRO A 2 10.54 44.27 33.89
C PRO A 2 10.11 45.24 32.78
N ARG A 3 10.03 46.52 33.14
CA ARG A 3 10.05 47.68 32.26
C ARG A 3 11.51 48.10 32.06
N GLY A 4 11.89 48.47 30.84
CA GLY A 4 13.09 49.27 30.64
C GLY A 4 13.79 49.07 29.30
N ALA A 5 13.09 49.33 28.19
CA ALA A 5 13.75 49.58 26.91
C ALA A 5 14.50 50.93 26.97
N ARG A 6 15.79 50.92 26.63
CA ARG A 6 16.48 52.10 26.14
C ARG A 6 17.20 51.75 24.85
N TYR A 7 16.65 52.31 23.78
CA TYR A 7 17.16 52.25 22.41
C TYR A 7 18.46 53.04 22.32
N LEU A 8 19.50 52.42 21.75
CA LEU A 8 20.65 53.12 21.20
C LEU A 8 20.58 52.98 19.67
N ARG A 9 20.52 54.12 18.98
CA ARG A 9 20.50 54.24 17.52
C ARG A 9 21.94 54.23 16.97
N PRO A 10 22.28 53.40 15.99
CA PRO A 10 23.47 53.58 15.17
C PRO A 10 23.18 54.41 13.90
N ALA A 11 24.24 55.04 13.39
CA ALA A 11 24.30 56.00 12.28
C ALA A 11 24.03 55.37 10.89
N PRO A 12 23.72 56.19 9.86
CA PRO A 12 23.35 55.69 8.53
C PRO A 12 24.60 55.24 7.74
N GLY A 13 24.58 54.00 7.27
CA GLY A 13 25.53 53.45 6.30
C GLY A 13 25.12 53.75 4.86
N PRO A 14 26.07 53.71 3.90
CA PRO A 14 25.87 54.14 2.52
C PRO A 14 24.93 53.21 1.73
N ALA A 15 24.21 53.82 0.78
CA ALA A 15 23.21 53.20 -0.08
C ALA A 15 23.78 52.03 -0.90
N ALA A 16 23.06 50.92 -0.87
CA ALA A 16 23.28 49.77 -1.75
C ALA A 16 22.72 50.05 -3.15
N PRO A 17 23.38 49.60 -4.23
CA PRO A 17 22.86 49.70 -5.59
C PRO A 17 21.65 48.79 -5.78
N GLU A 18 20.64 49.31 -6.49
CA GLU A 18 19.45 48.57 -6.94
C GLU A 18 19.86 47.33 -7.75
N ALA A 19 19.50 46.16 -7.23
CA ALA A 19 19.57 44.91 -7.96
C ALA A 19 18.41 44.85 -8.97
N THR A 20 18.77 44.77 -10.25
CA THR A 20 17.90 44.40 -11.36
C THR A 20 17.20 43.06 -11.09
N PRO A 21 15.95 42.85 -11.56
CA PRO A 21 15.26 41.56 -11.40
C PRO A 21 16.03 40.44 -12.13
N ASP A 22 16.36 39.39 -11.38
CA ASP A 22 17.01 38.17 -11.87
C ASP A 22 16.17 37.51 -12.98
N GLU A 23 16.79 37.29 -14.13
CA GLU A 23 16.28 36.39 -15.16
C GLU A 23 16.30 34.94 -14.63
N PRO A 24 15.26 34.13 -14.89
CA PRO A 24 15.23 32.75 -14.43
C PRO A 24 16.35 31.96 -15.10
N SER A 25 17.21 31.40 -14.26
CA SER A 25 18.37 30.66 -14.69
C SER A 25 17.98 29.34 -15.36
N LEU A 26 18.60 29.04 -16.50
CA LEU A 26 18.33 27.87 -17.35
C LEU A 26 18.66 26.50 -16.70
N TRP A 27 19.04 26.49 -15.42
CA TRP A 27 19.36 25.29 -14.64
C TRP A 27 18.33 24.95 -13.55
N ASP A 28 17.26 25.73 -13.40
CA ASP A 28 16.15 25.48 -12.45
C ASP A 28 14.92 24.79 -13.10
N ALA A 29 15.13 24.02 -14.16
CA ALA A 29 14.09 23.13 -14.67
C ALA A 29 14.06 21.84 -13.84
N PRO A 30 12.94 21.47 -13.19
CA PRO A 30 12.82 20.16 -12.56
C PRO A 30 13.02 19.08 -13.63
N ALA A 31 13.98 18.19 -13.40
CA ALA A 31 14.23 17.06 -14.29
C ALA A 31 12.91 16.29 -14.53
N PRO A 32 12.59 15.91 -15.78
CA PRO A 32 11.38 15.16 -16.06
C PRO A 32 11.39 13.88 -15.24
N ALA A 33 10.30 13.63 -14.50
CA ALA A 33 10.10 12.38 -13.79
C ALA A 33 10.30 11.20 -14.77
N PRO A 34 11.00 10.13 -14.37
CA PRO A 34 11.24 9.00 -15.26
C PRO A 34 9.89 8.47 -15.74
N ALA A 35 9.74 8.36 -17.07
CA ALA A 35 8.56 7.77 -17.68
C ALA A 35 8.33 6.36 -17.10
N PRO A 36 7.07 5.93 -16.89
CA PRO A 36 6.81 4.57 -16.44
C PRO A 36 7.44 3.60 -17.44
N ALA A 37 8.36 2.77 -16.96
CA ALA A 37 8.96 1.71 -17.76
C ALA A 37 7.84 0.86 -18.38
N PRO A 38 7.95 0.44 -19.65
CA PRO A 38 6.97 -0.46 -20.25
C PRO A 38 6.79 -1.67 -19.34
N ALA A 39 5.54 -2.07 -19.10
CA ALA A 39 5.22 -3.24 -18.30
C ALA A 39 5.89 -4.46 -18.94
N ALA A 40 7.08 -4.81 -18.46
CA ALA A 40 7.74 -6.05 -18.81
C ALA A 40 6.84 -7.16 -18.27
N GLY A 41 6.19 -7.89 -19.18
CA GLY A 41 5.63 -9.20 -18.86
C GLY A 41 6.72 -10.12 -18.27
N PRO A 42 6.36 -11.33 -17.83
CA PRO A 42 7.31 -12.27 -17.27
C PRO A 42 8.57 -12.32 -18.14
N ARG A 43 9.74 -12.06 -17.55
CA ARG A 43 11.01 -12.20 -18.25
C ARG A 43 11.06 -13.63 -18.80
N GLY A 44 10.99 -13.78 -20.13
CA GLY A 44 10.92 -15.10 -20.75
C GLY A 44 12.04 -15.98 -20.22
N GLY A 45 11.68 -17.13 -19.65
CA GLY A 45 12.63 -18.07 -19.04
C GLY A 45 12.60 -18.14 -17.51
N PHE A 46 11.90 -17.25 -16.80
CA PHE A 46 11.82 -17.27 -15.33
C PHE A 46 11.42 -18.65 -14.77
N THR A 47 10.33 -19.24 -15.28
CA THR A 47 9.87 -20.55 -14.79
C THR A 47 10.85 -21.68 -15.12
N ALA A 48 11.51 -21.63 -16.28
CA ALA A 48 12.51 -22.62 -16.67
C ALA A 48 13.76 -22.54 -15.78
N GLU A 49 14.22 -21.33 -15.48
CA GLU A 49 15.35 -21.09 -14.59
C GLU A 49 15.02 -21.50 -13.15
N LEU A 50 13.83 -21.16 -12.66
CA LEU A 50 13.36 -21.59 -11.34
C LEU A 50 13.34 -23.12 -11.21
N LEU A 51 12.81 -23.83 -12.21
CA LEU A 51 12.85 -25.29 -12.26
C LEU A 51 14.28 -25.84 -12.26
N ALA A 52 15.18 -25.23 -13.02
CA ALA A 52 16.57 -25.64 -13.07
C ALA A 52 17.26 -25.49 -11.71
N LEU A 53 17.03 -24.38 -11.00
CA LEU A 53 17.55 -24.17 -9.65
C LEU A 53 16.99 -25.18 -8.66
N ARG A 54 15.69 -25.48 -8.72
CA ARG A 54 15.05 -26.50 -7.88
C ARG A 54 15.63 -27.89 -8.14
N ALA A 55 15.83 -28.27 -9.41
CA ALA A 55 16.45 -29.54 -9.78
C ALA A 55 17.91 -29.66 -9.30
N GLN A 56 18.63 -28.54 -9.23
CA GLN A 56 20.01 -28.47 -8.71
C GLN A 56 20.08 -28.40 -7.18
N GLY A 57 18.95 -28.37 -6.47
CA GLY A 57 18.91 -28.20 -5.00
C GLY A 57 19.28 -26.79 -4.52
N ARG A 58 19.37 -25.81 -5.43
CA ARG A 58 19.79 -24.42 -5.16
C ARG A 58 18.63 -23.57 -4.64
N SER A 59 18.09 -23.98 -3.49
CA SER A 59 16.85 -23.40 -2.94
C SER A 59 16.97 -21.93 -2.51
N GLY A 60 18.15 -21.49 -2.07
CA GLY A 60 18.39 -20.08 -1.70
C GLY A 60 18.31 -19.14 -2.90
N GLU A 61 18.86 -19.56 -4.05
CA GLU A 61 18.83 -18.78 -5.28
C GLU A 61 17.43 -18.78 -5.90
N ALA A 62 16.74 -19.92 -5.84
CA ALA A 62 15.33 -19.99 -6.23
C ALA A 62 14.47 -19.03 -5.37
N HIS A 63 14.73 -18.95 -4.07
CA HIS A 63 14.04 -18.01 -3.19
C HIS A 63 14.36 -16.56 -3.53
N ALA A 64 15.64 -16.21 -3.76
CA ALA A 64 16.03 -14.87 -4.18
C ALA A 64 15.32 -14.43 -5.47
N MET A 65 15.24 -15.32 -6.47
CA MET A 65 14.47 -15.07 -7.70
C MET A 65 12.98 -14.81 -7.43
N LEU A 66 12.36 -15.52 -6.49
CA LEU A 66 10.96 -15.30 -6.12
C LEU A 66 10.77 -13.94 -5.41
N CYS A 67 11.69 -13.55 -4.53
CA CYS A 67 11.68 -12.23 -3.89
C CYS A 67 11.81 -11.11 -4.93
N GLU A 68 12.72 -11.25 -5.90
CA GLU A 68 12.86 -10.30 -6.99
C GLU A 68 11.59 -10.21 -7.85
N ALA A 69 10.98 -11.36 -8.15
CA ALA A 69 9.75 -11.42 -8.93
C ALA A 69 8.54 -10.82 -8.19
N ALA A 70 8.48 -10.95 -6.86
CA ALA A 70 7.45 -10.31 -6.06
C ALA A 70 7.50 -8.78 -6.16
N ALA A 71 8.70 -8.19 -6.29
CA ALA A 71 8.91 -6.76 -6.43
C ALA A 71 8.69 -6.21 -7.86
N TRP A 72 8.39 -7.07 -8.85
CA TRP A 72 8.09 -6.64 -10.21
C TRP A 72 6.85 -5.73 -10.27
N PRO A 73 6.64 -5.00 -11.38
CA PRO A 73 5.40 -4.27 -11.59
C PRO A 73 4.19 -5.21 -11.42
N ALA A 74 3.23 -4.82 -10.58
CA ALA A 74 2.06 -5.63 -10.25
C ALA A 74 1.31 -6.24 -11.45
N PRO A 75 1.16 -5.56 -12.60
CA PRO A 75 0.52 -6.13 -13.79
C PRO A 75 1.20 -7.41 -14.34
N ALA A 76 2.45 -7.69 -13.99
CA ALA A 76 3.15 -8.91 -14.42
C ALA A 76 2.75 -10.16 -13.61
N LEU A 77 2.25 -9.97 -12.37
CA LEU A 77 1.95 -11.08 -11.45
C LEU A 77 0.90 -12.07 -11.96
N PRO A 78 -0.22 -11.65 -12.57
CA PRO A 78 -1.20 -12.60 -13.08
C PRO A 78 -0.63 -13.53 -14.15
N ALA A 79 0.16 -12.99 -15.09
CA ALA A 79 0.79 -13.76 -16.15
C ALA A 79 1.83 -14.75 -15.59
N LEU A 80 2.67 -14.30 -14.65
CA LEU A 80 3.66 -15.14 -13.99
C LEU A 80 2.99 -16.32 -13.28
N ALA A 81 1.91 -16.08 -12.57
CA ALA A 81 1.22 -17.16 -11.88
C ALA A 81 0.48 -18.13 -12.81
N ALA A 82 0.03 -17.68 -13.98
CA ALA A 82 -0.45 -18.60 -15.02
C ALA A 82 0.69 -19.46 -15.59
N GLU A 83 1.91 -18.93 -15.67
CA GLU A 83 3.12 -19.67 -16.05
C GLU A 83 3.50 -20.70 -14.99
N LEU A 84 3.63 -20.29 -13.73
CA LEU A 84 3.93 -21.17 -12.59
C LEU A 84 2.86 -22.25 -12.40
N GLY A 85 1.59 -21.91 -12.56
CA GLY A 85 0.48 -22.86 -12.48
C GLY A 85 0.57 -23.95 -13.56
N ARG A 86 0.89 -23.59 -14.81
CA ARG A 86 1.11 -24.56 -15.89
C ARG A 86 2.33 -25.46 -15.65
N ALA A 87 3.34 -24.95 -14.94
CA ALA A 87 4.54 -25.70 -14.57
C ALA A 87 4.39 -26.51 -13.27
N GLY A 88 3.23 -26.48 -12.60
CA GLY A 88 3.01 -27.20 -11.35
C GLY A 88 3.69 -26.58 -10.12
N LEU A 89 4.12 -25.32 -10.21
CA LEU A 89 4.90 -24.61 -9.18
C LEU A 89 4.00 -23.84 -8.20
N ALA A 90 2.91 -24.47 -7.73
CA ALA A 90 1.96 -23.83 -6.83
C ALA A 90 2.58 -23.41 -5.49
N ALA A 91 3.58 -24.17 -5.00
CA ALA A 91 4.30 -23.83 -3.77
C ALA A 91 5.20 -22.59 -3.93
N ASP A 92 5.88 -22.45 -5.07
CA ASP A 92 6.66 -21.26 -5.38
C ASP A 92 5.75 -20.05 -5.59
N TRP A 93 4.59 -20.22 -6.21
CA TRP A 93 3.59 -19.16 -6.32
C TRP A 93 3.09 -18.70 -4.94
N ALA A 94 2.79 -19.63 -4.03
CA ALA A 94 2.41 -19.30 -2.66
C ALA A 94 3.54 -18.56 -1.91
N THR A 95 4.80 -18.94 -2.17
CA THR A 95 5.98 -18.26 -1.60
C THR A 95 6.06 -16.82 -2.12
N LEU A 96 5.92 -16.62 -3.43
CA LEU A 96 5.93 -15.30 -4.04
C LEU A 96 4.80 -14.41 -3.50
N LEU A 97 3.58 -14.94 -3.34
CA LEU A 97 2.47 -14.19 -2.73
C LEU A 97 2.77 -13.76 -1.29
N TRP A 98 3.50 -14.57 -0.53
CA TRP A 98 3.92 -14.20 0.82
C TRP A 98 4.94 -13.05 0.82
N GLU A 99 5.88 -13.05 -0.12
CA GLU A 99 6.80 -11.93 -0.34
C GLU A 99 6.04 -10.68 -0.80
N ALA A 100 5.10 -10.82 -1.74
CA ALA A 100 4.24 -9.71 -2.18
C ALA A 100 3.39 -9.14 -1.04
N ALA A 101 2.96 -9.98 -0.10
CA ALA A 101 2.23 -9.57 1.10
C ALA A 101 3.06 -8.72 2.06
N SER A 102 4.39 -8.76 1.93
CA SER A 102 5.35 -8.03 2.77
C SER A 102 5.82 -6.72 2.13
N LEU A 103 5.40 -6.43 0.90
CA LEU A 103 5.70 -5.17 0.23
C LEU A 103 5.03 -3.96 0.91
N PRO A 104 5.55 -2.74 0.67
CA PRO A 104 4.92 -1.50 1.10
C PRO A 104 3.43 -1.41 0.71
N PRO A 105 2.61 -0.63 1.45
CA PRO A 105 1.15 -0.63 1.30
C PRO A 105 0.64 -0.35 -0.12
N ASP A 106 1.26 0.57 -0.83
CA ASP A 106 0.94 0.92 -2.22
C ASP A 106 1.22 -0.25 -3.18
N ARG A 107 2.33 -0.97 -2.96
CA ARG A 107 2.73 -2.13 -3.76
C ARG A 107 1.87 -3.35 -3.47
N LEU A 108 1.52 -3.60 -2.21
CA LEU A 108 0.52 -4.60 -1.83
C LEU A 108 -0.82 -4.32 -2.53
N ALA A 109 -1.31 -3.08 -2.45
CA ALA A 109 -2.56 -2.66 -3.07
C ALA A 109 -2.53 -2.86 -4.60
N ALA A 110 -1.43 -2.47 -5.25
CA ALA A 110 -1.25 -2.68 -6.67
C ALA A 110 -1.25 -4.17 -7.07
N ALA A 111 -0.56 -5.02 -6.30
CA ALA A 111 -0.54 -6.47 -6.51
C ALA A 111 -1.95 -7.10 -6.39
N ALA A 112 -2.69 -6.75 -5.33
CA ALA A 112 -4.06 -7.21 -5.14
C ALA A 112 -4.99 -6.72 -6.27
N ALA A 113 -4.87 -5.45 -6.67
CA ALA A 113 -5.62 -4.90 -7.80
C ALA A 113 -5.31 -5.65 -9.10
N ALA A 114 -4.04 -5.93 -9.41
CA ALA A 114 -3.66 -6.66 -10.61
C ALA A 114 -4.23 -8.08 -10.63
N LEU A 115 -4.16 -8.80 -9.51
CA LEU A 115 -4.74 -10.14 -9.37
C LEU A 115 -6.27 -10.12 -9.53
N GLY A 116 -6.96 -9.21 -8.83
CA GLY A 116 -8.41 -9.08 -8.95
C GLY A 116 -8.85 -8.69 -10.37
N ALA A 117 -8.11 -7.80 -11.06
CA ALA A 117 -8.42 -7.43 -12.44
C ALA A 117 -8.30 -8.61 -13.41
N ALA A 118 -7.40 -9.55 -13.10
CA ALA A 118 -7.19 -10.75 -13.89
C ALA A 118 -8.14 -11.92 -13.51
N GLY A 119 -9.16 -11.69 -12.67
CA GLY A 119 -10.09 -12.74 -12.24
C GLY A 119 -9.44 -13.80 -11.34
N ARG A 120 -8.42 -13.41 -10.56
CA ARG A 120 -7.68 -14.29 -9.65
C ARG A 120 -8.11 -14.00 -8.21
N GLU A 121 -9.41 -14.10 -7.93
CA GLU A 121 -9.98 -13.65 -6.65
C GLU A 121 -9.43 -14.43 -5.45
N ALA A 122 -9.19 -15.74 -5.60
CA ALA A 122 -8.67 -16.56 -4.51
C ALA A 122 -7.26 -16.11 -4.06
N ASP A 123 -6.38 -15.82 -5.02
CA ASP A 123 -5.04 -15.29 -4.76
C ASP A 123 -5.10 -13.88 -4.18
N CYS A 124 -5.93 -13.02 -4.78
CA CYS A 124 -6.16 -11.66 -4.29
C CYS A 124 -6.65 -11.65 -2.83
N ASP A 125 -7.66 -12.45 -2.51
CA ASP A 125 -8.22 -12.52 -1.17
C ASP A 125 -7.24 -13.15 -0.18
N GLY A 126 -6.42 -14.12 -0.62
CA GLY A 126 -5.32 -14.68 0.16
C GLY A 126 -4.28 -13.63 0.52
N LEU A 127 -3.81 -12.89 -0.47
CA LEU A 127 -2.84 -11.80 -0.32
C LEU A 127 -3.35 -10.72 0.64
N LEU A 128 -4.60 -10.27 0.49
CA LEU A 128 -5.20 -9.24 1.35
C LEU A 128 -5.38 -9.73 2.79
N ARG A 129 -5.73 -11.00 3.01
CA ARG A 129 -5.79 -11.59 4.36
C ARG A 129 -4.42 -11.67 5.04
N GLN A 130 -3.36 -11.95 4.30
CA GLN A 130 -2.00 -11.90 4.83
C GLN A 130 -1.60 -10.45 5.16
N GLY A 131 -1.99 -9.52 4.28
CA GLY A 131 -1.70 -8.10 4.41
C GLY A 131 -2.14 -7.49 5.74
N VAL A 132 -3.22 -7.96 6.38
CA VAL A 132 -3.72 -7.38 7.65
C VAL A 132 -2.90 -7.72 8.90
N ALA A 133 -1.85 -8.53 8.77
CA ALA A 133 -0.89 -8.76 9.86
C ALA A 133 -0.04 -7.51 10.17
N ARG A 134 0.09 -6.59 9.21
CA ARG A 134 0.84 -5.34 9.33
C ARG A 134 0.17 -4.33 10.30
N PRO A 135 0.88 -3.27 10.72
CA PRO A 135 0.30 -2.21 11.55
C PRO A 135 -0.96 -1.59 10.94
N ALA A 136 -1.90 -1.17 11.79
CA ALA A 136 -3.17 -0.58 11.34
C ALA A 136 -2.99 0.67 10.46
N ALA A 137 -1.88 1.40 10.61
CA ALA A 137 -1.51 2.52 9.75
C ALA A 137 -1.34 2.09 8.29
N GLU A 138 -0.54 1.06 8.09
CA GLU A 138 -0.24 0.55 6.76
C GLU A 138 -1.44 -0.17 6.13
N VAL A 139 -2.29 -0.81 6.93
CA VAL A 139 -3.57 -1.36 6.44
C VAL A 139 -4.47 -0.23 5.91
N ALA A 140 -4.52 0.90 6.62
CA ALA A 140 -5.28 2.06 6.19
C ALA A 140 -4.75 2.64 4.87
N GLU A 141 -3.42 2.78 4.75
CA GLU A 141 -2.77 3.23 3.52
C GLU A 141 -3.07 2.31 2.33
N ALA A 142 -2.95 0.99 2.51
CA ALA A 142 -3.28 0.03 1.46
C ALA A 142 -4.77 0.09 1.06
N ALA A 143 -5.67 0.25 2.03
CA ALA A 143 -7.10 0.38 1.76
C ALA A 143 -7.42 1.66 0.96
N VAL A 144 -6.81 2.79 1.32
CA VAL A 144 -6.95 4.05 0.59
C VAL A 144 -6.37 3.95 -0.82
N ALA A 145 -5.21 3.31 -0.98
CA ALA A 145 -4.60 3.08 -2.30
C ALA A 145 -5.51 2.23 -3.20
N LEU A 146 -6.13 1.17 -2.66
CA LEU A 146 -7.14 0.39 -3.37
C LEU A 146 -8.36 1.22 -3.75
N GLY A 147 -8.88 2.03 -2.83
CA GLY A 147 -9.99 2.95 -3.09
C GLY A 147 -9.69 3.96 -4.20
N ALA A 148 -8.50 4.58 -4.16
CA ALA A 148 -8.05 5.51 -5.19
C ALA A 148 -7.90 4.86 -6.56
N ALA A 149 -7.59 3.56 -6.61
CA ALA A 149 -7.53 2.75 -7.83
C ALA A 149 -8.90 2.21 -8.29
N GLY A 150 -10.01 2.60 -7.65
CA GLY A 150 -11.36 2.11 -7.98
C GLY A 150 -11.60 0.64 -7.58
N ARG A 151 -10.79 0.11 -6.67
CA ARG A 151 -10.80 -1.30 -6.24
C ARG A 151 -11.58 -1.48 -4.96
N ASP A 152 -12.85 -1.06 -4.98
CA ASP A 152 -13.72 -1.07 -3.80
C ASP A 152 -13.95 -2.48 -3.25
N ARG A 153 -14.03 -3.51 -4.13
CA ARG A 153 -14.14 -4.91 -3.70
C ARG A 153 -12.93 -5.32 -2.88
N GLU A 154 -11.73 -5.05 -3.38
CA GLU A 154 -10.47 -5.39 -2.73
C GLU A 154 -10.27 -4.60 -1.43
N ALA A 155 -10.60 -3.31 -1.44
CA ALA A 155 -10.60 -2.49 -0.23
C ALA A 155 -11.54 -3.06 0.83
N GLN A 156 -12.75 -3.48 0.44
CA GLN A 156 -13.71 -4.10 1.34
C GLN A 156 -13.24 -5.48 1.85
N ALA A 157 -12.56 -6.27 1.01
CA ALA A 157 -11.97 -7.54 1.41
C ALA A 157 -10.84 -7.37 2.44
N LEU A 158 -9.96 -6.38 2.22
CA LEU A 158 -8.89 -6.02 3.17
C LEU A 158 -9.47 -5.59 4.53
N LEU A 159 -10.44 -4.66 4.52
CA LEU A 159 -11.08 -4.18 5.74
C LEU A 159 -11.91 -5.27 6.43
N GLY A 160 -12.53 -6.17 5.66
CA GLY A 160 -13.22 -7.34 6.21
C GLY A 160 -12.27 -8.33 6.89
N ALA A 161 -11.10 -8.57 6.30
CA ALA A 161 -10.05 -9.36 6.94
C ALA A 161 -9.54 -8.69 8.22
N PHE A 162 -9.36 -7.37 8.20
CA PHE A 162 -8.92 -6.59 9.36
C PHE A 162 -9.92 -6.70 10.51
N VAL A 163 -11.21 -6.45 10.25
CA VAL A 163 -12.28 -6.54 11.26
C VAL A 163 -12.43 -7.96 11.81
N ARG A 164 -12.15 -8.99 11.02
CA ARG A 164 -12.17 -10.38 11.48
C ARG A 164 -11.05 -10.66 12.48
N LEU A 165 -9.85 -10.14 12.20
CA LEU A 165 -8.62 -10.40 12.96
C LEU A 165 -8.48 -9.52 14.21
N ARG A 166 -8.93 -8.26 14.13
CA ARG A 166 -8.69 -7.20 15.13
C ARG A 166 -9.91 -6.94 16.00
N THR A 167 -9.70 -6.27 17.12
CA THR A 167 -10.82 -5.88 18.01
C THR A 167 -11.63 -4.72 17.43
N ALA A 168 -12.81 -4.47 17.99
CA ALA A 168 -13.65 -3.34 17.61
C ALA A 168 -12.95 -1.99 17.87
N GLU A 169 -12.17 -1.89 18.94
CA GLU A 169 -11.41 -0.70 19.33
C GLU A 169 -10.25 -0.44 18.37
N GLU A 170 -9.53 -1.47 17.93
CA GLU A 170 -8.50 -1.35 16.91
C GLU A 170 -9.08 -0.87 15.57
N ALA A 171 -10.26 -1.39 15.19
CA ALA A 171 -10.99 -0.95 13.99
C ALA A 171 -11.50 0.49 14.11
N ALA A 172 -12.04 0.89 15.26
CA ALA A 172 -12.38 2.29 15.52
C ALA A 172 -11.13 3.19 15.51
N GLY A 173 -9.98 2.66 15.95
CA GLY A 173 -8.70 3.34 15.87
C GLY A 173 -8.19 3.55 14.45
N LEU A 174 -8.40 2.58 13.56
CA LEU A 174 -8.14 2.73 12.14
C LEU A 174 -9.06 3.81 11.52
N ALA A 175 -10.34 3.82 11.90
CA ALA A 175 -11.32 4.79 11.40
C ALA A 175 -10.99 6.26 11.75
N ARG A 176 -10.24 6.54 12.82
CA ARG A 176 -9.82 7.92 13.17
C ARG A 176 -8.98 8.61 12.09
N ARG A 177 -8.35 7.85 11.19
CA ARG A 177 -7.53 8.41 10.11
C ARG A 177 -8.34 9.17 9.07
N ASP A 178 -9.47 8.59 8.67
CA ASP A 178 -10.47 9.20 7.81
C ASP A 178 -11.85 8.64 8.20
N PRO A 179 -12.54 9.29 9.15
CA PRO A 179 -13.82 8.81 9.65
C PRO A 179 -14.87 8.59 8.55
N HIS A 180 -14.92 9.48 7.56
CA HIS A 180 -15.92 9.44 6.50
C HIS A 180 -15.66 8.30 5.51
N TRP A 181 -14.40 7.97 5.25
CA TRP A 181 -14.05 6.90 4.32
C TRP A 181 -14.10 5.52 5.00
N PHE A 182 -13.55 5.40 6.21
CA PHE A 182 -13.35 4.11 6.89
C PHE A 182 -14.58 3.63 7.67
N ALA A 183 -15.25 4.49 8.44
CA ALA A 183 -16.35 4.06 9.31
C ALA A 183 -17.45 3.28 8.56
N PRO A 184 -18.02 3.79 7.44
CA PRO A 184 -19.07 3.05 6.72
C PRO A 184 -18.56 1.72 6.15
N ARG A 185 -17.31 1.66 5.66
CA ARG A 185 -16.71 0.44 5.10
C ARG A 185 -16.45 -0.62 6.17
N LEU A 186 -15.94 -0.21 7.32
CA LEU A 186 -15.69 -1.10 8.46
C LEU A 186 -17.00 -1.65 9.04
N LEU A 187 -18.03 -0.83 9.16
CA LEU A 187 -19.37 -1.27 9.63
C LEU A 187 -20.02 -2.24 8.66
N ARG A 188 -19.90 -1.99 7.35
CA ARG A 188 -20.34 -2.94 6.31
C ARG A 188 -19.60 -4.26 6.44
N ALA A 189 -18.28 -4.23 6.64
CA ALA A 189 -17.47 -5.43 6.83
C ALA A 189 -17.90 -6.20 8.09
N ALA A 190 -18.09 -5.50 9.21
CA ALA A 190 -18.54 -6.10 10.46
C ALA A 190 -19.94 -6.73 10.33
N GLY A 191 -20.86 -6.04 9.65
CA GLY A 191 -22.22 -6.52 9.40
C GLY A 191 -22.27 -7.77 8.52
N ALA A 192 -21.39 -7.87 7.52
CA ALA A 192 -21.25 -9.06 6.69
C ALA A 192 -20.71 -10.27 7.48
N LEU A 193 -20.04 -10.05 8.62
CA LEU A 193 -19.57 -11.13 9.49
C LEU A 193 -20.63 -11.55 10.51
N SER A 194 -21.17 -10.60 11.28
CA SER A 194 -22.28 -10.84 12.20
C SER A 194 -22.91 -9.54 12.72
N ALA A 195 -24.18 -9.62 13.11
CA ALA A 195 -24.87 -8.51 13.76
C ALA A 195 -24.22 -8.10 15.09
N ALA A 196 -23.61 -9.04 15.82
CA ALA A 196 -22.89 -8.75 17.06
C ALA A 196 -21.65 -7.88 16.79
N ARG A 197 -20.79 -8.29 15.84
CA ARG A 197 -19.60 -7.53 15.46
C ARG A 197 -19.95 -6.13 14.95
N HIS A 198 -21.05 -5.99 14.21
CA HIS A 198 -21.52 -4.68 13.78
C HIS A 198 -21.86 -3.77 14.97
N ARG A 199 -22.62 -4.28 15.97
CA ARG A 199 -22.96 -3.50 17.16
C ARG A 199 -21.74 -3.12 17.99
N ASP A 200 -20.80 -4.04 18.15
CA ASP A 200 -19.56 -3.81 18.91
C ASP A 200 -18.72 -2.71 18.26
N LEU A 201 -18.55 -2.78 16.94
CA LEU A 201 -17.84 -1.74 16.19
C LEU A 201 -18.59 -0.39 16.23
N ALA A 202 -19.90 -0.38 16.05
CA ALA A 202 -20.71 0.84 16.15
C ALA A 202 -20.63 1.46 17.55
N HIS A 203 -20.50 0.64 18.60
CA HIS A 203 -20.26 1.11 19.96
C HIS A 203 -18.86 1.73 20.09
N ALA A 204 -17.81 1.02 19.65
CA ALA A 204 -16.43 1.52 19.70
C ALA A 204 -16.24 2.83 18.92
N LEU A 205 -16.89 2.99 17.77
CA LEU A 205 -16.88 4.23 17.00
C LEU A 205 -17.52 5.39 17.77
N ARG A 206 -18.68 5.17 18.42
CA ARG A 206 -19.32 6.18 19.27
C ARG A 206 -18.46 6.58 20.46
N VAL A 207 -17.84 5.61 21.13
CA VAL A 207 -16.89 5.86 22.24
C VAL A 207 -15.70 6.68 21.75
N ALA A 208 -15.24 6.45 20.52
CA ALA A 208 -14.18 7.22 19.89
C ALA A 208 -14.63 8.59 19.33
N GLY A 209 -15.91 8.98 19.49
CA GLY A 209 -16.46 10.23 18.97
C GLY A 209 -16.60 10.28 17.44
N ILE A 210 -16.54 9.12 16.77
CA ILE A 210 -16.69 9.03 15.31
C ILE A 210 -18.19 8.89 14.97
N PRO A 211 -18.74 9.78 14.12
CA PRO A 211 -20.13 9.70 13.72
C PRO A 211 -20.37 8.41 12.92
N VAL A 212 -21.48 7.75 13.26
CA VAL A 212 -21.98 6.53 12.62
C VAL A 212 -23.26 6.94 11.90
N ALA A 213 -23.13 7.42 10.67
CA ALA A 213 -24.26 7.82 9.83
C ALA A 213 -24.69 6.67 8.92
#